data_AF-A0A7S0BZ95-F1
#
_entry.id   AF-A0A7S0BZ95-F1
#
_cell.length_a   1.000
_cell.length_b   1.000
_cell.length_c   1.000
_cell.angle_alpha   90.00
_cell.angle_beta   90.00
_cell.angle_gamma   90.00
#
_symmetry.space_group_name_H-M   'P 1'
#
loop_
_entity.id
_entity.type
_entity.pdbx_description
1 polymer ?
#
loop_
_entity_poly.entity_id
_entity_poly.type
_entity_poly.pdbx_seq_one_letter_code
_entity_poly.pdbx_strand_id
1 'polypeptide(L)'
;AVHACLGMKSCPLLIINLTLELFPGEFFEVDEDGNYPLHFAAAANNSINSNIPYSPEGNNKNKGDMNSNSKKKHSQLQRNHRNSAILLLRKVMQINPRAARKVNNMGRTPLAIALCEGGIGRKSAHKKDYTSFKRWKKDDCIIREVYELFPRAATFMDPISKMYPFMVAASSTSDMTIIQADTNIIGSLDLDMVYTLFREDPALFLSHVSKDSL
;
A
#
# COMPACT_ATOMS: atom_id res chain seq x y z
N ALA A 1 20.67 -6.36 -3.07
CA ALA A 1 20.76 -5.06 -2.36
C ALA A 1 19.47 -4.23 -2.43
N VAL A 2 18.81 -4.14 -3.59
CA VAL A 2 17.58 -3.35 -3.79
C VAL A 2 16.46 -3.79 -2.84
N HIS A 3 16.11 -5.08 -2.76
CA HIS A 3 15.07 -5.58 -1.84
C HIS A 3 15.32 -5.16 -0.39
N ALA A 4 16.56 -5.26 0.08
CA ALA A 4 16.92 -4.82 1.43
C ALA A 4 16.64 -3.33 1.64
N CYS A 5 17.02 -2.48 0.68
CA CYS A 5 16.71 -1.05 0.73
C CYS A 5 15.20 -0.77 0.81
N LEU A 6 14.36 -1.58 0.17
CA LEU A 6 12.91 -1.38 0.13
C LEU A 6 12.20 -1.99 1.34
N GLY A 7 12.75 -3.05 1.90
CA GLY A 7 12.27 -3.65 3.14
C GLY A 7 12.56 -2.80 4.37
N MET A 8 13.52 -1.87 4.30
CA MET A 8 13.83 -0.96 5.40
C MET A 8 12.71 0.05 5.63
N LYS A 9 12.27 0.17 6.89
CA LYS A 9 11.25 1.16 7.31
C LYS A 9 11.61 2.61 6.98
N SER A 10 12.92 2.92 6.96
CA SER A 10 13.45 4.27 6.75
C SER A 10 14.74 4.21 5.93
N CYS A 11 14.61 3.87 4.65
CA CYS A 11 15.72 4.00 3.71
C CYS A 11 15.79 5.43 3.14
N PRO A 12 16.94 6.12 3.23
CA PRO A 12 17.13 7.38 2.54
C PRO A 12 17.00 7.22 1.01
N LEU A 13 16.27 8.14 0.36
CA LEU A 13 16.07 8.12 -1.10
C LEU A 13 17.41 8.10 -1.87
N LEU A 14 18.44 8.75 -1.34
CA LEU A 14 19.78 8.73 -1.93
C LEU A 14 20.36 7.32 -2.00
N ILE A 15 20.20 6.51 -0.94
CA ILE A 15 20.69 5.12 -0.91
C ILE A 15 19.90 4.27 -1.89
N ILE A 16 18.58 4.46 -1.97
CA ILE A 16 17.76 3.79 -2.98
C ILE A 16 18.29 4.13 -4.38
N ASN A 17 18.40 5.41 -4.73
CA ASN A 17 18.87 5.83 -6.05
C ASN A 17 20.26 5.30 -6.38
N LEU A 18 21.20 5.40 -5.46
CA LEU A 18 22.55 4.87 -5.62
C LEU A 18 22.52 3.35 -5.86
N THR A 19 21.72 2.61 -5.10
CA THR A 19 21.60 1.15 -5.25
C THR A 19 21.01 0.80 -6.62
N LEU A 20 20.01 1.55 -7.09
CA LEU A 20 19.42 1.34 -8.41
C LEU A 20 20.41 1.65 -9.56
N GLU A 21 21.32 2.61 -9.35
CA GLU A 21 22.37 2.96 -10.32
C GLU A 21 23.50 1.93 -10.35
N LEU A 22 23.92 1.45 -9.17
CA LEU A 22 24.98 0.44 -9.06
C LEU A 22 24.53 -0.96 -9.49
N PHE A 23 23.25 -1.29 -9.28
CA PHE A 23 22.72 -2.64 -9.48
C PHE A 23 21.43 -2.66 -10.32
N PRO A 24 21.46 -2.25 -11.61
CA PRO A 24 20.27 -2.16 -12.45
C PRO A 24 19.63 -3.53 -12.76
N GLY A 25 20.37 -4.63 -12.63
CA GLY A 25 19.85 -5.99 -12.82
C GLY A 25 18.93 -6.45 -11.67
N GLU A 26 19.15 -5.96 -10.45
CA GLU A 26 18.42 -6.41 -9.26
C GLU A 26 16.94 -6.02 -9.26
N PHE A 27 16.51 -5.13 -10.17
CA PHE A 27 15.09 -4.83 -10.40
C PHE A 27 14.27 -6.04 -10.86
N PHE A 28 14.93 -6.99 -11.51
CA PHE A 28 14.31 -8.18 -12.10
C PHE A 28 14.52 -9.41 -11.23
N GLU A 29 15.33 -9.29 -10.19
CA GLU A 29 15.57 -10.38 -9.26
C GLU A 29 14.39 -10.51 -8.28
N VAL A 30 14.16 -11.74 -7.87
CA VAL A 30 13.17 -12.09 -6.87
C VAL A 30 13.88 -12.50 -5.59
N ASP A 31 13.28 -12.20 -4.45
CA ASP A 31 13.75 -12.75 -3.18
C ASP A 31 13.31 -14.22 -3.01
N GLU A 32 13.57 -14.78 -1.83
CA GLU A 32 13.20 -16.16 -1.45
C GLU A 32 11.68 -16.41 -1.53
N ASP A 33 10.87 -15.37 -1.36
CA ASP A 33 9.40 -15.40 -1.42
C ASP A 33 8.86 -15.11 -2.84
N GLY A 34 9.73 -14.95 -3.83
CA GLY A 34 9.35 -14.60 -5.20
C GLY A 34 8.98 -13.13 -5.37
N ASN A 35 9.19 -12.29 -4.36
CA ASN A 35 8.86 -10.87 -4.41
C ASN A 35 9.91 -10.12 -5.22
N TYR A 36 9.46 -9.50 -6.31
CA TYR A 36 10.19 -8.42 -6.98
C TYR A 36 10.28 -7.17 -6.10
N PRO A 37 11.25 -6.27 -6.33
CA PRO A 37 11.34 -4.97 -5.64
C PRO A 37 10.03 -4.17 -5.64
N LEU A 38 9.25 -4.30 -6.71
CA LEU A 38 7.96 -3.63 -6.84
C LEU A 38 6.93 -4.09 -5.79
N HIS A 39 6.96 -5.35 -5.37
CA HIS A 39 6.08 -5.86 -4.30
C HIS A 39 6.37 -5.15 -2.97
N PHE A 40 7.64 -4.92 -2.65
CA PHE A 40 8.04 -4.16 -1.45
C PHE A 40 7.65 -2.68 -1.55
N ALA A 41 7.88 -2.05 -2.70
CA ALA A 41 7.47 -0.67 -2.93
C ALA A 41 5.95 -0.49 -2.77
N ALA A 42 5.16 -1.44 -3.27
CA ALA A 42 3.72 -1.49 -3.12
C ALA A 42 3.28 -1.66 -1.65
N ALA A 43 4.00 -2.49 -0.88
CA ALA A 43 3.73 -2.71 0.55
C ALA A 43 4.15 -1.54 1.46
N ALA A 44 5.08 -0.68 1.01
CA ALA A 44 5.71 0.36 1.82
C ALA A 44 4.75 1.46 2.32
N ASN A 45 3.55 1.58 1.75
CA ASN A 45 2.56 2.61 2.10
C ASN A 45 2.16 2.62 3.59
N ASN A 46 2.33 1.49 4.29
CA ASN A 46 1.68 1.27 5.58
C ASN A 46 2.56 1.47 6.80
N SER A 47 3.88 1.35 6.64
CA SER A 47 4.85 1.48 7.73
C SER A 47 4.92 2.89 8.31
N ILE A 48 4.51 3.91 7.55
CA ILE A 48 4.74 5.32 7.86
C ILE A 48 3.78 5.86 8.94
N ASN A 49 2.59 5.28 9.10
CA ASN A 49 1.59 5.73 10.09
C ASN A 49 1.66 5.00 11.44
N SER A 50 2.57 4.05 11.61
CA SER A 50 2.79 3.49 12.94
C SER A 50 3.50 4.56 13.78
N ASN A 51 2.80 5.09 14.79
CA ASN A 51 3.37 5.95 15.84
C ASN A 51 4.42 5.13 16.61
N ILE A 52 5.55 4.82 16.00
CA ILE A 52 6.70 4.29 16.71
C ILE A 52 7.29 5.50 17.43
N PRO A 53 7.24 5.56 18.77
CA PRO A 53 7.98 6.57 19.49
C PRO A 53 9.44 6.32 19.16
N TYR A 54 10.00 7.16 18.31
CA TYR A 54 11.44 7.24 18.16
C TYR A 54 11.94 7.70 19.53
N SER A 55 12.42 6.74 20.32
CA SER A 55 13.06 6.98 21.60
C SER A 55 14.54 7.15 21.29
N PRO A 56 15.05 8.39 21.09
CA PRO A 56 16.48 8.57 21.18
C PRO A 56 16.84 8.20 22.63
N GLU A 57 17.64 7.15 22.79
CA GLU A 57 18.20 6.80 24.09
C GLU A 57 18.79 8.07 24.73
N GLY A 58 18.24 8.42 25.89
CA GLY A 58 18.51 9.71 26.52
C GLY A 58 17.55 9.96 27.68
N ASN A 59 17.68 9.16 28.74
CA ASN A 59 17.09 9.40 30.05
C ASN A 59 17.40 10.84 30.50
N ASN A 60 16.47 11.79 30.31
CA ASN A 60 16.56 13.06 31.01
C ASN A 60 15.16 13.46 31.51
N LYS A 61 14.93 13.16 32.79
CA LYS A 61 13.69 13.43 33.53
C LYS A 61 13.58 14.93 33.85
N ASN A 62 13.44 15.78 32.84
CA ASN A 62 13.03 17.17 33.05
C ASN A 62 11.62 17.36 32.51
N LYS A 63 10.65 17.25 33.42
CA LYS A 63 9.27 17.69 33.21
C LYS A 63 9.27 19.22 33.15
N GLY A 64 9.40 19.77 31.95
CA GLY A 64 9.28 21.21 31.70
C GLY A 64 8.58 21.45 30.38
N ASP A 65 7.35 21.93 30.47
CA ASP A 65 6.52 22.64 29.48
C ASP A 65 6.60 22.19 28.01
N MET A 66 5.53 21.50 27.60
CA MET A 66 5.29 21.03 26.24
C MET A 66 5.12 22.18 25.25
N ASN A 67 6.20 22.53 24.56
CA ASN A 67 6.16 23.38 23.38
C ASN A 67 5.58 22.62 22.17
N SER A 68 4.53 23.17 21.56
CA SER A 68 3.77 22.65 20.41
C SER A 68 4.57 22.51 19.10
N ASN A 69 5.85 22.91 19.07
CA ASN A 69 6.72 22.79 17.89
C ASN A 69 7.25 21.37 17.58
N SER A 70 7.21 20.42 18.52
CA SER A 70 7.69 19.04 18.28
C SER A 70 6.79 18.24 17.31
N LYS A 71 5.48 18.56 17.25
CA LYS A 71 4.53 17.90 16.33
C LYS A 71 4.78 18.20 14.85
N LYS A 72 5.35 19.38 14.51
CA LYS A 72 5.55 19.76 13.09
C LYS A 72 6.68 18.98 12.41
N LYS A 73 7.79 18.71 13.11
CA LYS A 73 8.95 18.01 12.53
C LYS A 73 8.67 16.54 12.19
N HIS A 74 7.87 15.84 12.99
CA HIS A 74 7.50 14.43 12.71
C HIS A 74 6.69 14.28 11.41
N SER A 75 5.88 15.28 11.05
CA SER A 75 5.07 15.23 9.83
C SER A 75 5.88 15.33 8.54
N GLN A 76 7.07 15.93 8.57
CA GLN A 76 7.88 16.14 7.36
C GLN A 76 8.71 14.92 6.99
N LEU A 77 9.27 14.22 7.99
CA LEU A 77 10.00 12.97 7.77
C LEU A 77 9.07 11.89 7.17
N GLN A 78 7.85 11.76 7.70
CA GLN A 78 6.84 10.82 7.17
C GLN A 78 6.46 11.12 5.70
N ARG A 79 6.30 12.41 5.35
CA ARG A 79 6.05 12.82 3.95
C ARG A 79 7.22 12.45 3.03
N ASN A 80 8.46 12.62 3.48
CA ASN A 80 9.64 12.30 2.67
C ASN A 80 9.74 10.79 2.35
N HIS A 81 9.43 9.92 3.31
CA HIS A 81 9.42 8.47 3.07
C HIS A 81 8.33 8.04 2.08
N ARG A 82 7.13 8.62 2.21
CA ARG A 82 6.02 8.33 1.30
C ARG A 82 6.39 8.70 -0.13
N ASN A 83 7.02 9.87 -0.31
CA ASN A 83 7.52 10.30 -1.60
C ASN A 83 8.59 9.37 -2.17
N SER A 84 9.47 8.82 -1.33
CA SER A 84 10.51 7.90 -1.79
C SER A 84 9.96 6.59 -2.36
N ALA A 85 8.94 6.00 -1.74
CA ALA A 85 8.30 4.78 -2.23
C ALA A 85 7.56 5.01 -3.56
N ILE A 86 6.86 6.14 -3.71
CA ILE A 86 6.19 6.50 -4.97
C ILE A 86 7.21 6.75 -6.09
N LEU A 87 8.25 7.52 -5.81
CA LEU A 87 9.30 7.83 -6.78
C LEU A 87 9.98 6.56 -7.28
N LEU A 88 10.26 5.65 -6.35
CA LEU A 88 10.77 4.34 -6.71
C LEU A 88 9.76 3.55 -7.54
N LEU A 89 8.50 3.48 -7.13
CA LEU A 89 7.47 2.77 -7.88
C LEU A 89 7.42 3.26 -9.32
N ARG A 90 7.43 4.58 -9.52
CA ARG A 90 7.52 5.21 -10.84
C ARG A 90 8.79 4.80 -11.59
N LYS A 91 9.96 4.86 -10.95
CA LYS A 91 11.23 4.50 -11.59
C LYS A 91 11.29 3.02 -11.98
N VAL A 92 10.84 2.11 -11.09
CA VAL A 92 10.73 0.67 -11.37
C VAL A 92 9.80 0.44 -12.57
N MET A 93 8.65 1.12 -12.60
CA MET A 93 7.66 0.94 -13.66
C MET A 93 8.07 1.57 -14.99
N GLN A 94 8.86 2.65 -14.96
CA GLN A 94 9.48 3.23 -16.16
C GLN A 94 10.48 2.27 -16.80
N ILE A 95 11.29 1.59 -15.98
CA ILE A 95 12.30 0.62 -16.44
C ILE A 95 11.61 -0.69 -16.88
N ASN A 96 10.65 -1.17 -16.11
CA ASN A 96 9.97 -2.44 -16.35
C ASN A 96 8.48 -2.39 -15.98
N PRO A 97 7.61 -1.92 -16.90
CA PRO A 97 6.17 -1.89 -16.65
C PRO A 97 5.56 -3.29 -16.55
N ARG A 98 6.25 -4.32 -17.05
CA ARG A 98 5.79 -5.71 -16.93
C ARG A 98 5.96 -6.27 -15.51
N ALA A 99 6.79 -5.64 -14.66
CA ALA A 99 6.93 -6.02 -13.26
C ALA A 99 5.60 -5.94 -12.50
N ALA A 100 4.71 -5.02 -12.89
CA ALA A 100 3.37 -4.88 -12.33
C ALA A 100 2.50 -6.15 -12.47
N ARG A 101 2.83 -7.03 -13.43
CA ARG A 101 2.10 -8.27 -13.73
C ARG A 101 2.72 -9.49 -13.08
N LYS A 102 3.95 -9.37 -12.59
CA LYS A 102 4.65 -10.51 -12.01
C LYS A 102 4.05 -10.81 -10.66
N VAL A 103 3.71 -12.08 -10.47
CA VAL A 103 3.24 -12.57 -9.18
C VAL A 103 4.41 -13.10 -8.37
N ASN A 104 4.32 -13.01 -7.06
CA ASN A 104 5.26 -13.69 -6.15
C ASN A 104 4.94 -15.19 -6.00
N ASN A 105 5.64 -15.90 -5.10
CA ASN A 105 5.42 -17.33 -4.88
C ASN A 105 4.02 -17.65 -4.31
N MET A 106 3.37 -16.64 -3.71
CA MET A 106 1.97 -16.73 -3.27
C MET A 106 0.96 -16.45 -4.39
N GLY A 107 1.43 -16.15 -5.60
CA GLY A 107 0.59 -15.79 -6.73
C GLY A 107 -0.02 -14.38 -6.64
N ARG A 108 0.51 -13.51 -5.77
CA ARG A 108 0.03 -12.13 -5.58
C ARG A 108 0.77 -11.15 -6.47
N THR A 109 0.03 -10.26 -7.11
CA THR A 109 0.61 -9.11 -7.84
C THR A 109 0.99 -7.98 -6.89
N PRO A 110 1.83 -7.02 -7.33
CA PRO A 110 2.13 -5.82 -6.54
C PRO A 110 0.88 -5.04 -6.16
N LEU A 111 -0.12 -4.95 -7.05
CA LEU A 111 -1.40 -4.33 -6.70
C LEU A 111 -2.07 -5.11 -5.57
N ALA A 112 -2.23 -6.44 -5.69
CA ALA A 112 -2.84 -7.24 -4.64
C ALA A 112 -2.14 -7.06 -3.28
N ILE A 113 -0.80 -6.97 -3.27
CA ILE A 113 -0.03 -6.67 -2.05
C ILE A 113 -0.32 -5.25 -1.53
N ALA A 114 -0.36 -4.23 -2.38
CA ALA A 114 -0.69 -2.86 -1.97
C ALA A 114 -2.05 -2.79 -1.24
N LEU A 115 -3.03 -3.55 -1.73
CA LEU A 115 -4.39 -3.58 -1.15
C LEU A 115 -4.42 -4.40 0.14
N CYS A 116 -3.76 -5.57 0.18
CA CYS A 116 -3.81 -6.47 1.33
C CYS A 116 -2.95 -5.97 2.50
N GLU A 117 -1.70 -5.59 2.24
CA GLU A 117 -0.79 -5.07 3.27
C GLU A 117 -1.17 -3.63 3.68
N GLY A 118 -1.97 -2.94 2.83
CA GLY A 118 -2.67 -1.67 3.09
C GLY A 118 -3.38 -1.61 4.44
N GLY A 119 -4.15 -2.67 4.73
CA GLY A 119 -5.00 -2.77 5.91
C GLY A 119 -4.37 -3.52 7.07
N ILE A 120 -3.42 -4.42 6.81
CA ILE A 120 -2.90 -5.34 7.81
C ILE A 120 -1.60 -4.75 8.36
N GLY A 121 -1.72 -3.88 9.37
CA GLY A 121 -0.60 -3.72 10.30
C GLY A 121 -0.23 -5.13 10.77
N ARG A 122 1.01 -5.59 10.51
CA ARG A 122 1.54 -6.90 10.89
C ARG A 122 1.16 -7.21 12.34
N LYS A 123 -0.01 -7.80 12.56
CA LYS A 123 -0.41 -8.29 13.87
C LYS A 123 0.38 -9.58 14.01
N SER A 124 1.37 -9.48 14.88
CA SER A 124 2.01 -10.56 15.59
C SER A 124 1.12 -11.80 15.64
N ALA A 125 1.69 -12.98 15.38
CA ALA A 125 1.04 -14.28 15.20
C ALA A 125 0.12 -14.77 16.35
N HIS A 126 -0.21 -13.92 17.32
CA HIS A 126 -0.90 -14.26 18.55
C HIS A 126 -2.35 -13.74 18.69
N LYS A 127 -2.97 -13.12 17.69
CA LYS A 127 -4.40 -12.78 17.81
C LYS A 127 -5.17 -12.77 16.49
N LYS A 128 -6.21 -13.63 16.40
CA LYS A 128 -7.11 -13.85 15.26
C LYS A 128 -8.08 -12.68 14.98
N ASP A 129 -7.66 -11.43 15.18
CA ASP A 129 -8.51 -10.26 14.92
C ASP A 129 -8.19 -9.66 13.54
N TYR A 130 -8.79 -10.27 12.51
CA TYR A 130 -8.79 -9.83 11.11
C TYR A 130 -9.62 -8.56 10.85
N THR A 131 -10.14 -7.89 11.87
CA THR A 131 -11.22 -6.91 11.71
C THR A 131 -10.78 -5.48 11.44
N SER A 132 -9.55 -5.09 11.77
CA SER A 132 -9.14 -3.68 11.61
C SER A 132 -8.51 -3.42 10.25
N PHE A 133 -9.32 -3.41 9.19
CA PHE A 133 -8.89 -2.93 7.88
C PHE A 133 -8.76 -1.41 7.91
N LYS A 134 -7.56 -0.89 7.64
CA LYS A 134 -7.28 0.54 7.60
C LYS A 134 -7.99 1.16 6.39
N ARG A 135 -8.79 2.23 6.62
CA ARG A 135 -9.45 3.01 5.57
C ARG A 135 -8.45 3.57 4.55
N TRP A 136 -8.82 3.48 3.27
CA TRP A 136 -8.01 3.99 2.18
C TRP A 136 -8.32 5.47 2.06
N LYS A 137 -7.30 6.31 2.18
CA LYS A 137 -7.52 7.75 2.00
C LYS A 137 -7.50 8.02 0.50
N LYS A 138 -8.31 8.98 0.03
CA LYS A 138 -8.25 9.50 -1.34
C LYS A 138 -6.83 9.92 -1.77
N ASP A 139 -5.99 10.22 -0.79
CA ASP A 139 -4.58 10.56 -0.97
C ASP A 139 -3.63 9.34 -0.98
N ASP A 140 -4.15 8.09 -1.04
CA ASP A 140 -3.36 6.87 -1.23
C ASP A 140 -2.80 6.74 -2.64
N CYS A 141 -1.83 7.62 -2.88
CA CYS A 141 -1.07 7.75 -4.10
C CYS A 141 -0.41 6.45 -4.58
N ILE A 142 -0.02 5.50 -3.72
CA ILE A 142 0.65 4.27 -4.18
C ILE A 142 -0.34 3.33 -4.89
N ILE A 143 -1.52 3.09 -4.31
CA ILE A 143 -2.53 2.23 -4.95
C ILE A 143 -2.97 2.84 -6.27
N ARG A 144 -3.27 4.15 -6.25
CA ARG A 144 -3.65 4.88 -7.46
C ARG A 144 -2.55 4.81 -8.52
N GLU A 145 -1.29 5.03 -8.15
CA GLU A 145 -0.17 4.98 -9.08
C GLU A 145 0.04 3.57 -9.66
N VAL A 146 -0.01 2.52 -8.83
CA VAL A 146 0.09 1.13 -9.31
C VAL A 146 -1.06 0.81 -10.28
N TYR A 147 -2.27 1.26 -9.96
CA TYR A 147 -3.43 1.07 -10.82
C TYR A 147 -3.33 1.86 -12.12
N GLU A 148 -3.01 3.14 -12.09
CA GLU A 148 -2.82 3.99 -13.27
C GLU A 148 -1.74 3.43 -14.20
N LEU A 149 -0.66 2.87 -13.63
CA LEU A 149 0.41 2.25 -14.39
C LEU A 149 0.05 0.85 -14.93
N PHE A 150 -0.85 0.12 -14.26
CA PHE A 150 -1.30 -1.18 -14.71
C PHE A 150 -2.77 -1.49 -14.34
N PRO A 151 -3.74 -0.91 -15.07
CA PRO A 151 -5.17 -1.04 -14.72
C PRO A 151 -5.66 -2.49 -14.76
N ARG A 152 -5.10 -3.29 -15.67
CA ARG A 152 -5.41 -4.72 -15.79
C ARG A 152 -5.09 -5.54 -14.54
N ALA A 153 -4.26 -5.05 -13.61
CA ALA A 153 -4.12 -5.76 -12.33
C ALA A 153 -5.44 -5.85 -11.55
N ALA A 154 -6.38 -4.93 -11.76
CA ALA A 154 -7.71 -4.99 -11.16
C ALA A 154 -8.52 -6.23 -11.59
N THR A 155 -8.15 -6.87 -12.70
CA THR A 155 -8.80 -8.07 -13.23
C THR A 155 -8.23 -9.36 -12.67
N PHE A 156 -7.17 -9.30 -11.86
CA PHE A 156 -6.52 -10.49 -11.34
C PHE A 156 -7.05 -10.81 -9.96
N MET A 157 -7.68 -11.98 -9.83
CA MET A 157 -8.12 -12.48 -8.55
C MET A 157 -6.91 -12.82 -7.68
N ASP A 158 -6.87 -12.32 -6.44
CA ASP A 158 -5.87 -12.72 -5.46
C ASP A 158 -6.08 -14.21 -5.12
N PRO A 159 -5.09 -15.09 -5.36
CA PRO A 159 -5.26 -16.52 -5.15
C PRO A 159 -5.45 -16.90 -3.67
N ILE A 160 -5.05 -16.05 -2.73
CA ILE A 160 -5.22 -16.29 -1.30
C ILE A 160 -6.62 -15.88 -0.84
N SER A 161 -7.01 -14.62 -1.03
CA SER A 161 -8.33 -14.13 -0.58
C SER A 161 -9.49 -14.58 -1.46
N LYS A 162 -9.21 -15.07 -2.69
CA LYS A 162 -10.21 -15.35 -3.73
C LYS A 162 -11.07 -14.11 -4.07
N MET A 163 -10.49 -12.93 -3.90
CA MET A 163 -11.13 -11.65 -4.15
C MET A 163 -10.40 -10.89 -5.25
N TYR A 164 -11.16 -10.16 -6.06
CA TYR A 164 -10.59 -9.16 -6.95
C TYR A 164 -10.18 -7.91 -6.17
N PRO A 165 -9.24 -7.10 -6.67
CA PRO A 165 -8.88 -5.80 -6.13
C PRO A 165 -10.04 -4.92 -5.68
N PHE A 166 -11.10 -4.80 -6.48
CA PHE A 166 -12.29 -4.01 -6.10
C PHE A 166 -13.08 -4.64 -4.94
N MET A 167 -13.11 -5.98 -4.85
CA MET A 167 -13.75 -6.70 -3.75
C MET A 167 -12.95 -6.53 -2.46
N VAL A 168 -11.61 -6.61 -2.54
CA VAL A 168 -10.72 -6.34 -1.40
C VAL A 168 -10.94 -4.92 -0.89
N ALA A 169 -10.96 -3.94 -1.79
CA ALA A 169 -11.26 -2.54 -1.46
C ALA A 169 -12.63 -2.36 -0.78
N ALA A 170 -13.66 -3.02 -1.29
CA ALA A 170 -15.00 -2.97 -0.70
C ALA A 170 -15.06 -3.66 0.67
N SER A 171 -14.35 -4.78 0.84
CA SER A 171 -14.34 -5.56 2.08
C SER A 171 -13.73 -4.80 3.27
N SER A 172 -12.81 -3.86 3.01
CA SER A 172 -12.22 -3.02 4.07
C SER A 172 -13.19 -1.99 4.67
N THR A 173 -14.40 -1.84 4.14
CA THR A 173 -15.37 -0.83 4.58
C THR A 173 -16.27 -1.28 5.75
N SER A 174 -16.17 -2.54 6.20
CA SER A 174 -17.08 -3.15 7.18
C SER A 174 -17.02 -2.58 8.60
N ASP A 175 -16.05 -1.71 8.91
CA ASP A 175 -16.00 -0.94 10.17
C ASP A 175 -16.81 0.38 10.09
N MET A 176 -17.75 0.52 9.14
CA MET A 176 -18.83 1.50 9.27
C MET A 176 -19.79 1.05 10.38
N THR A 177 -19.40 1.22 11.64
CA THR A 177 -20.38 1.45 12.70
C THR A 177 -21.19 2.67 12.28
N ILE A 178 -22.39 2.41 11.79
CA ILE A 178 -23.44 3.38 11.57
C ILE A 178 -23.78 3.93 12.95
N ILE A 179 -23.06 4.96 13.38
CA ILE A 179 -23.55 5.84 14.45
C ILE A 179 -24.60 6.71 13.76
N GLN A 180 -25.80 6.13 13.64
CA GLN A 180 -27.03 6.85 13.36
C GLN A 180 -27.29 7.75 14.57
N ALA A 181 -26.87 9.01 14.47
CA ALA A 181 -27.53 10.13 15.12
C ALA A 181 -26.97 11.42 14.51
N ASP A 182 -27.79 12.06 13.69
CA ASP A 182 -27.79 13.50 13.40
C ASP A 182 -26.48 14.12 12.90
N THR A 183 -26.32 14.19 11.57
CA THR A 183 -26.12 15.43 10.78
C THR A 183 -25.42 15.15 9.43
N ASN A 184 -26.19 15.29 8.34
CA ASN A 184 -25.89 15.85 7.01
C ASN A 184 -24.47 15.93 6.38
N ILE A 185 -23.50 15.09 6.75
CA ILE A 185 -22.23 14.99 6.03
C ILE A 185 -22.00 13.55 5.58
N ILE A 186 -22.70 13.13 4.53
CA ILE A 186 -22.37 11.90 3.80
C ILE A 186 -21.22 12.22 2.85
N GLY A 187 -20.03 12.45 3.43
CA GLY A 187 -18.76 12.42 2.73
C GLY A 187 -18.29 10.97 2.59
N SER A 188 -19.00 10.20 1.77
CA SER A 188 -18.73 8.79 1.46
C SER A 188 -17.44 8.64 0.65
N LEU A 189 -16.31 8.50 1.33
CA LEU A 189 -14.97 8.51 0.70
C LEU A 189 -14.45 7.13 0.26
N ASP A 190 -15.08 6.02 0.64
CA ASP A 190 -14.60 4.66 0.28
C ASP A 190 -15.23 4.12 -1.03
N LEU A 191 -16.42 4.60 -1.38
CA LEU A 191 -17.09 4.26 -2.63
C LEU A 191 -16.36 4.87 -3.83
N ASP A 192 -15.68 6.02 -3.68
CA ASP A 192 -15.01 6.72 -4.78
C ASP A 192 -14.02 5.83 -5.53
N MET A 193 -13.20 5.04 -4.83
CA MET A 193 -12.18 4.23 -5.49
C MET A 193 -12.72 2.90 -6.02
N VAL A 194 -13.65 2.26 -5.30
CA VAL A 194 -14.40 1.11 -5.83
C VAL A 194 -15.15 1.53 -7.10
N TYR A 195 -15.85 2.67 -7.07
CA TYR A 195 -16.46 3.28 -8.25
C TYR A 195 -15.45 3.72 -9.28
N THR A 196 -14.26 4.21 -8.92
CA THR A 196 -13.21 4.58 -9.90
C THR A 196 -12.75 3.33 -10.63
N LEU A 197 -12.46 2.24 -9.91
CA LEU A 197 -12.10 0.95 -10.50
C LEU A 197 -13.23 0.44 -11.41
N PHE A 198 -14.50 0.58 -11.00
CA PHE A 198 -15.64 0.17 -11.82
C PHE A 198 -15.95 1.09 -13.00
N ARG A 199 -15.75 2.41 -12.84
CA ARG A 199 -16.05 3.43 -13.85
C ARG A 199 -15.03 3.42 -14.98
N GLU A 200 -13.76 3.21 -14.64
CA GLU A 200 -12.67 3.20 -15.63
C GLU A 200 -12.71 1.94 -16.52
N ASP A 201 -13.23 0.81 -16.02
CA ASP A 201 -13.39 -0.40 -16.85
C ASP A 201 -14.62 -1.24 -16.44
N PRO A 202 -15.83 -0.89 -16.92
CA PRO A 202 -17.04 -1.67 -16.65
C PRO A 202 -17.01 -3.07 -17.30
N ALA A 203 -16.13 -3.33 -18.27
CA ALA A 203 -16.00 -4.65 -18.91
C ALA A 203 -15.41 -5.71 -17.96
N LEU A 204 -14.81 -5.29 -16.84
CA LEU A 204 -14.38 -6.19 -15.76
C LEU A 204 -15.53 -7.03 -15.21
N PHE A 205 -16.74 -6.48 -15.15
CA PHE A 205 -17.92 -7.21 -14.69
C PHE A 205 -18.43 -8.16 -15.77
N LEU A 206 -18.53 -7.66 -17.01
CA LEU A 206 -19.13 -8.39 -18.12
C LEU A 206 -18.31 -9.60 -18.59
N SER A 207 -16.99 -9.57 -18.40
CA SER A 207 -16.11 -10.70 -18.74
C SER A 207 -16.23 -11.89 -17.78
N HIS A 208 -16.84 -11.69 -16.61
CA HIS A 208 -16.89 -12.68 -15.53
C HIS A 208 -18.31 -13.16 -15.18
N VAL A 209 -19.35 -12.44 -15.62
CA VAL A 209 -20.71 -13.00 -15.68
C VAL A 209 -20.68 -14.08 -16.75
N SER A 210 -20.60 -15.34 -16.31
CA SER A 210 -20.48 -16.49 -17.18
C SER A 210 -21.51 -16.44 -18.32
N LYS A 211 -21.02 -16.58 -19.55
CA LYS A 211 -21.87 -16.76 -20.74
C LYS A 211 -22.72 -18.03 -20.67
N ASP A 212 -22.42 -18.93 -19.73
CA ASP A 212 -23.13 -20.18 -19.53
C ASP A 212 -24.40 -20.03 -18.64
N SER A 213 -24.73 -18.79 -18.25
CA SER A 213 -25.88 -18.49 -17.37
C SER A 213 -27.05 -17.77 -18.07
N LEU A 214 -27.00 -17.64 -19.40
CA LEU A 214 -28.04 -17.04 -20.25
C LEU A 214 -28.43 -18.02 -21.37
#